data_AF-A0A1Q7DLL9-F1
#
_entry.id   AF-A0A1Q7DLL9-F1
#
_cell.length_a   1.000
_cell.length_b   1.000
_cell.length_c   1.000
_cell.angle_alpha   90.00
_cell.angle_beta   90.00
_cell.angle_gamma   90.00
#
_symmetry.space_group_name_H-M   'P 1'
#
loop_
_entity.id
_entity.type
_entity.pdbx_description
1 polymer ?
#
loop_
_entity_poly.entity_id
_entity_poly.type
_entity_poly.pdbx_seq_one_letter_code
_entity_poly.pdbx_strand_id
1 'polypeptide(L)'
;MPRQDAQGRWISDDGLQYWDGTAWRPVGVQAAPKRGISALPAVLIGCGFALVIVLVVGIGLTVFALNSPDFQRSFCNSYVNSDSNLTCPFHPSP
;
A
#
# COMPACT_ATOMS: atom_id res chain seq x y z
N MET A 1 14.47 -46.06 -2.94
CA MET A 1 15.25 -46.84 -3.92
C MET A 1 15.63 -45.90 -5.04
N PRO A 2 16.90 -45.79 -5.42
CA PRO A 2 17.29 -44.78 -6.39
C PRO A 2 16.81 -45.26 -7.78
N ARG A 3 16.04 -44.42 -8.49
CA ARG A 3 15.42 -44.77 -9.78
C ARG A 3 16.29 -44.28 -10.93
N GLN A 4 16.44 -45.12 -11.94
CA GLN A 4 17.13 -44.78 -13.19
C GLN A 4 16.14 -44.81 -14.35
N ASP A 5 16.33 -43.92 -15.32
CA ASP A 5 15.57 -43.93 -16.57
C ASP A 5 16.04 -45.07 -17.51
N ALA A 6 15.39 -45.22 -18.66
CA ALA A 6 15.73 -46.24 -19.65
C ALA A 6 17.16 -46.08 -20.23
N GLN A 7 17.79 -44.93 -20.00
CA GLN A 7 19.14 -44.60 -20.43
C GLN A 7 20.17 -44.76 -19.30
N GLY A 8 19.76 -45.21 -18.11
CA GLY A 8 20.63 -45.42 -16.96
C GLY A 8 20.98 -44.13 -16.19
N ARG A 9 20.30 -43.01 -16.45
CA ARG A 9 20.49 -41.76 -15.70
C ARG A 9 19.63 -41.76 -14.46
N TRP A 10 20.15 -41.24 -13.35
CA TRP A 10 19.37 -41.07 -12.14
C TRP A 10 18.24 -40.06 -12.37
N ILE A 11 17.03 -40.42 -11.99
CA ILE A 11 15.83 -39.57 -12.11
C ILE A 11 15.28 -39.28 -10.72
N SER A 12 14.76 -38.07 -10.52
CA SER A 12 14.10 -37.67 -9.27
C SER A 12 12.83 -38.49 -9.03
N ASP A 13 12.38 -38.57 -7.78
CA ASP A 13 11.22 -39.39 -7.42
C ASP A 13 9.91 -38.96 -8.11
N ASP A 14 9.81 -37.68 -8.46
CA ASP A 14 8.71 -37.07 -9.22
C ASP A 14 8.84 -37.23 -10.75
N GLY A 15 9.96 -37.76 -11.25
CA GLY A 15 10.22 -37.94 -12.68
C GLY A 15 10.46 -36.65 -13.46
N LEU A 16 10.53 -35.50 -12.79
CA LEU A 16 10.63 -34.19 -13.43
C LEU A 16 12.07 -33.76 -13.69
N GLN A 17 13.05 -34.41 -13.06
CA GLN A 17 14.45 -34.02 -13.14
C GLN A 17 15.37 -35.23 -13.30
N TYR A 18 16.42 -35.11 -14.12
CA TYR A 18 17.49 -36.10 -14.26
C TYR A 18 18.80 -35.54 -13.72
N TRP A 19 19.66 -36.42 -13.19
CA TRP A 19 21.00 -36.08 -12.74
C TRP A 19 21.97 -36.08 -13.93
N ASP A 20 22.69 -34.97 -14.13
CA ASP A 20 23.69 -34.85 -15.21
C ASP A 20 25.13 -35.17 -14.78
N GLY A 21 25.34 -35.54 -13.51
CA GLY A 21 26.66 -35.74 -12.92
C GLY A 21 27.12 -34.59 -12.01
N THR A 22 26.53 -33.39 -12.17
CA THR A 22 26.88 -32.17 -11.44
C THR A 22 25.68 -31.50 -10.76
N ALA A 23 24.50 -31.56 -11.38
CA ALA A 23 23.28 -30.95 -10.91
C ALA A 23 22.04 -31.69 -11.44
N TRP A 24 20.91 -31.46 -10.77
CA TRP A 24 19.60 -31.88 -11.26
C TRP A 24 19.15 -30.96 -12.41
N ARG A 25 18.78 -31.55 -13.55
CA ARG A 25 18.25 -30.83 -14.72
C ARG A 25 16.82 -31.28 -15.04
N PRO A 26 15.93 -30.38 -15.50
CA PRO A 26 14.56 -30.74 -15.84
C PRO A 26 14.50 -31.71 -17.04
N VAL A 27 13.61 -32.69 -16.95
CA VAL A 27 13.31 -33.67 -18.01
C VAL A 27 12.24 -33.07 -18.92
N GLY A 28 12.66 -32.50 -20.05
CA GLY A 28 11.77 -31.87 -21.03
C GLY A 28 11.73 -30.34 -20.91
N VAL A 29 11.10 -29.71 -21.91
CA VAL A 29 10.95 -28.24 -22.01
C VAL A 29 9.88 -27.76 -21.04
N GLN A 30 10.00 -28.05 -19.75
CA GLN A 30 9.25 -27.34 -18.74
C GLN A 30 9.96 -26.02 -18.49
N ALA A 31 9.59 -25.05 -19.33
CA ALA A 31 9.89 -23.66 -19.14
C ALA A 31 9.68 -23.32 -17.66
N ALA A 32 10.72 -22.76 -17.03
CA ALA A 32 10.68 -22.31 -15.66
C ALA A 32 9.32 -21.64 -15.38
N PRO A 33 8.61 -22.01 -14.29
CA PRO A 33 7.33 -21.40 -14.00
C PRO A 33 7.54 -19.89 -13.97
N LYS A 34 7.00 -19.18 -14.96
CA LYS A 34 6.96 -17.72 -14.95
C LYS A 34 6.21 -17.38 -13.69
N ARG A 35 6.95 -16.91 -12.68
CA ARG A 35 6.45 -16.51 -11.38
C ARG A 35 5.45 -15.40 -11.66
N GLY A 36 4.17 -15.76 -11.75
CA GLY A 36 3.09 -14.82 -11.96
C GLY A 36 3.17 -13.82 -10.83
N ILE A 37 3.58 -12.60 -11.13
CA ILE A 37 3.54 -11.50 -10.19
C ILE A 37 2.06 -11.28 -9.96
N SER A 38 1.54 -11.94 -8.92
CA SER A 38 0.17 -11.78 -8.47
C SER A 38 0.05 -10.30 -8.13
N ALA A 39 -0.69 -9.53 -8.94
CA ALA A 39 -0.80 -8.07 -8.84
C ALA A 39 -1.64 -7.62 -7.61
N LEU A 40 -2.18 -8.57 -6.87
CA LEU A 40 -3.03 -8.37 -5.69
C LEU A 40 -2.39 -7.57 -4.53
N PRO A 41 -1.10 -7.76 -4.13
CA PRO A 41 -0.53 -7.00 -3.03
C PRO A 41 -0.20 -5.55 -3.44
N ALA A 42 0.12 -5.28 -4.71
CA ALA A 42 0.44 -3.93 -5.17
C ALA A 42 -0.78 -3.01 -5.20
N VAL A 43 -1.93 -3.53 -5.62
CA VAL A 43 -3.19 -2.77 -5.66
C VAL A 43 -3.68 -2.40 -4.25
N LEU A 44 -3.56 -3.33 -3.30
CA LEU A 44 -3.95 -3.08 -1.90
C LEU A 44 -3.07 -2.00 -1.24
N ILE A 45 -1.76 -2.02 -1.48
CA ILE A 45 -0.83 -1.00 -0.96
C ILE A 45 -1.12 0.37 -1.60
N GLY A 46 -1.39 0.42 -2.91
CA GLY A 46 -1.70 1.67 -3.61
C GLY A 46 -3.02 2.29 -3.17
N CYS A 47 -4.08 1.48 -3.03
CA CYS A 47 -5.40 1.95 -2.59
C CYS A 47 -5.36 2.45 -1.14
N GLY A 48 -4.66 1.73 -0.26
CA GLY A 48 -4.46 2.16 1.12
C GLY A 48 -3.74 3.51 1.20
N PHE A 49 -2.66 3.69 0.45
CA PHE A 49 -1.91 4.95 0.44
C PHE A 49 -2.72 6.13 -0.13
N ALA A 50 -3.51 5.89 -1.18
CA ALA A 50 -4.40 6.90 -1.76
C ALA A 50 -5.44 7.42 -0.74
N LEU A 51 -6.06 6.51 0.04
CA LEU A 51 -7.01 6.89 1.08
C LEU A 51 -6.35 7.72 2.19
N VAL A 52 -5.13 7.35 2.60
CA VAL A 52 -4.37 8.12 3.60
C VAL A 52 -4.05 9.52 3.09
N ILE A 53 -3.62 9.67 1.84
CA ILE A 53 -3.36 10.99 1.24
C ILE A 53 -4.63 11.84 1.23
N VAL A 54 -5.76 11.30 0.76
CA VAL A 54 -7.03 12.03 0.70
C VAL A 54 -7.45 12.46 2.10
N LEU A 55 -7.30 11.61 3.11
CA LEU A 55 -7.59 11.93 4.50
C LEU A 55 -6.69 13.06 5.02
N VAL A 56 -5.38 12.95 4.82
CA VAL A 56 -4.40 13.94 5.31
C VAL A 56 -4.59 15.29 4.61
N VAL A 57 -4.79 15.30 3.30
CA VAL A 57 -5.05 16.53 2.54
C VAL A 57 -6.39 17.13 2.94
N GLY A 58 -7.45 16.33 3.06
CA GLY A 58 -8.76 16.81 3.48
C GLY A 58 -8.74 17.43 4.89
N ILE A 59 -8.18 16.73 5.87
CA ILE A 59 -8.04 17.24 7.24
C ILE A 59 -7.09 18.45 7.29
N GLY A 60 -5.97 18.38 6.56
CA GLY A 60 -5.01 19.49 6.49
C GLY A 60 -5.63 20.77 5.94
N LEU A 61 -6.42 20.66 4.86
CA LEU A 61 -7.13 21.79 4.27
C LEU A 61 -8.21 22.35 5.18
N THR A 62 -8.98 21.51 5.88
CA THR A 62 -10.01 22.00 6.81
C THR A 62 -9.38 22.69 8.02
N VAL A 63 -8.35 22.10 8.63
CA VAL A 63 -7.62 22.71 9.75
C VAL A 63 -6.98 24.03 9.31
N PHE A 64 -6.36 24.07 8.13
CA PHE A 64 -5.78 25.29 7.58
C PHE A 64 -6.84 26.38 7.35
N ALA A 65 -7.98 26.02 6.77
CA ALA A 65 -9.08 26.96 6.54
C ALA A 65 -9.66 27.51 7.86
N LEU A 66 -9.85 26.65 8.86
CA LEU A 66 -10.36 27.05 10.18
C LEU A 66 -9.34 27.86 11.00
N ASN A 67 -8.04 27.67 10.74
CA ASN A 67 -6.96 28.43 11.36
C ASN A 67 -6.62 29.73 10.60
N SER A 68 -7.34 30.05 9.53
CA SER A 68 -7.13 31.30 8.80
C SER A 68 -7.68 32.50 9.61
N PRO A 69 -6.96 33.64 9.63
CA PRO A 69 -7.38 34.81 10.39
C PRO A 69 -8.70 35.39 9.87
N ASP A 70 -9.01 35.21 8.59
CA ASP A 70 -10.26 35.68 7.97
C ASP A 70 -11.47 34.85 8.43
N PHE A 71 -11.32 33.52 8.53
CA PHE A 71 -12.35 32.66 9.09
C PHE A 71 -12.61 33.00 10.57
N GLN A 72 -11.53 33.14 11.36
CA GLN A 72 -11.64 33.50 12.78
C GLN A 72 -12.36 34.84 12.96
N ARG A 73 -12.02 35.86 12.17
CA ARG A 73 -12.71 37.17 12.19
C ARG A 73 -14.19 37.07 11.83
N SER A 74 -14.51 36.34 10.76
CA SER A 74 -15.90 36.15 10.32
C SER A 74 -16.74 35.41 11.37
N PHE A 75 -16.18 34.34 11.94
CA PHE A 75 -16.82 33.61 13.04
C PHE A 75 -17.01 34.49 14.26
N CYS A 76 -15.96 35.18 14.72
CA CYS A 76 -16.04 36.06 15.88
C CYS A 76 -17.10 37.15 15.69
N ASN A 77 -17.15 37.78 14.50
CA ASN A 77 -18.14 38.81 14.18
C ASN A 77 -19.57 38.25 14.26
N SER A 78 -19.82 37.06 13.73
CA SER A 78 -21.14 36.42 13.84
C SER A 78 -21.48 36.03 15.28
N TYR A 79 -20.49 35.53 16.03
CA TYR A 79 -20.64 35.06 17.40
C TYR A 79 -21.00 36.19 18.38
N VAL A 80 -20.28 37.32 18.34
CA VAL A 80 -20.60 38.47 19.21
C VAL A 80 -21.85 39.22 18.78
N ASN A 81 -22.26 39.10 17.51
CA ASN A 81 -23.56 39.62 17.06
C ASN A 81 -24.74 38.82 17.61
N SER A 82 -24.53 37.56 18.01
CA SER A 82 -25.59 36.73 18.58
C SER A 82 -25.93 37.11 20.03
N ASP A 83 -24.92 37.51 20.82
CA ASP A 83 -25.07 38.07 22.16
C ASP A 83 -23.83 38.93 22.47
N SER A 84 -24.07 40.17 22.87
CA SER A 84 -23.02 41.15 23.13
C SER A 84 -22.22 40.88 24.40
N ASN A 85 -22.65 39.94 25.25
CA ASN A 85 -21.91 39.50 26.42
C ASN A 85 -20.83 38.44 26.10
N LEU A 86 -20.91 37.82 24.93
CA LEU A 86 -19.98 36.75 24.54
C LEU A 86 -18.61 37.31 24.13
N THR A 87 -17.55 36.65 24.58
CA THR A 87 -16.17 36.94 24.17
C THR A 87 -15.71 35.86 23.18
N CYS A 88 -15.04 36.26 22.08
CA CYS A 88 -14.66 35.28 21.06
C CYS A 88 -13.65 34.26 21.62
N PRO A 89 -13.88 32.94 21.46
CA PRO A 89 -12.98 31.90 21.98
C PRO A 89 -11.66 31.79 21.19
N PHE A 90 -11.61 32.35 19.98
CA PHE A 90 -10.40 32.42 19.17
C PHE A 90 -9.69 33.75 19.43
N HIS A 91 -8.70 33.76 20.32
CA HIS A 91 -7.81 34.90 20.50
C HIS A 91 -6.61 34.74 19.55
N PRO A 92 -6.32 35.69 18.65
CA PRO A 92 -5.02 35.69 18.00
C PRO A 92 -3.94 35.80 19.08
N SER A 93 -2.91 34.95 19.00
CA SER A 93 -1.69 35.18 19.79
C SER A 93 -1.12 36.56 19.41
N PRO A 94 -0.62 37.35 20.38
CA PRO A 94 -0.10 38.70 20.13
C PRO A 94 0.98 38.75 19.05
#